data_AF-A0A7S2FR19-F1
#
_entry.id   AF-A0A7S2FR19-F1
#
_cell.length_a   1.000
_cell.length_b   1.000
_cell.length_c   1.000
_cell.angle_alpha   90.00
_cell.angle_beta   90.00
_cell.angle_gamma   90.00
#
_symmetry.space_group_name_H-M   'P 1'
#
loop_
_entity.id
_entity.type
_entity.pdbx_description
1 polymer ?
#
loop_
_entity_poly.entity_id
_entity_poly.type
_entity_poly.pdbx_seq_one_letter_code
_entity_poly.pdbx_strand_id
1 'polypeptide(L)'
;FCVWVKHSGSVVVRRSLFESAGRTSLAGFNHARAILSDTTIRNAAIHGVCLRSDAAVELERCTIADCGDRGAYVYERGSLSMIGCLVTGTCSPTTPAVHARGVQAKDDVTGPNTCRLSIVDCKVIGNGGPGIVIENDVINGKDTVTHKLRNNTCDSPVEWRESPDVGIADPLPPSFGLSSTETT
;
A
#
# COMPACT_ATOMS: atom_id res chain seq x y z
N PHE A 1 -13.05 -1.20 8.59
CA PHE A 1 -12.72 -0.24 7.53
C PHE A 1 -13.62 0.97 7.67
N CYS A 2 -13.17 2.16 7.28
CA CYS A 2 -14.08 3.31 7.09
C CYS A 2 -14.67 3.25 5.67
N VAL A 3 -13.81 3.00 4.67
CA VAL A 3 -14.21 2.84 3.27
C VAL A 3 -13.52 1.62 2.68
N TRP A 4 -14.29 0.76 2.02
CA TRP A 4 -13.79 -0.40 1.30
C TRP A 4 -14.34 -0.40 -0.14
N VAL A 5 -13.46 -0.14 -1.10
CA VAL A 5 -13.80 -0.13 -2.52
C VAL A 5 -13.27 -1.41 -3.15
N LYS A 6 -14.13 -2.12 -3.88
CA LYS A 6 -13.81 -3.39 -4.52
C LYS A 6 -14.27 -3.41 -5.96
N HIS A 7 -13.59 -4.22 -6.77
CA HIS A 7 -13.89 -4.38 -8.20
C HIS A 7 -13.86 -2.99 -8.88
N SER A 8 -14.63 -2.79 -9.93
CA SER A 8 -14.71 -1.49 -10.63
C SER A 8 -15.46 -0.40 -9.85
N GLY A 9 -15.59 -0.52 -8.52
CA GLY A 9 -16.20 0.49 -7.67
C GLY A 9 -15.39 1.79 -7.64
N SER A 10 -16.10 2.91 -7.50
CA SER A 10 -15.49 4.24 -7.41
C SER A 10 -16.12 5.04 -6.27
N VAL A 11 -15.31 5.82 -5.57
CA VAL A 11 -15.77 6.76 -4.55
C VAL A 11 -14.99 8.07 -4.62
N VAL A 12 -15.67 9.16 -4.33
CA VAL A 12 -15.06 10.47 -4.15
C VAL A 12 -15.43 11.00 -2.77
N VAL A 13 -14.42 11.39 -2.00
CA VAL A 13 -14.56 11.84 -0.63
C VAL A 13 -13.88 13.19 -0.49
N ARG A 14 -14.54 14.13 0.17
CA ARG A 14 -14.00 15.48 0.39
C ARG A 14 -14.27 15.92 1.80
N ARG A 15 -13.33 16.64 2.42
CA ARG A 15 -13.54 17.33 3.71
C ARG A 15 -14.15 16.42 4.77
N SER A 16 -13.55 15.25 4.93
CA SER A 16 -14.08 14.18 5.78
C SER A 16 -13.04 13.75 6.82
N LEU A 17 -13.51 13.03 7.84
CA LEU A 17 -12.68 12.39 8.86
C LEU A 17 -12.95 10.88 8.87
N PHE A 18 -11.91 10.10 8.64
CA PHE A 18 -11.89 8.65 8.86
C PHE A 18 -11.10 8.39 10.14
N GLU A 19 -11.77 7.92 11.18
CA GLU A 19 -11.18 7.76 12.51
C GLU A 19 -11.42 6.34 13.05
N SER A 20 -10.42 5.82 13.77
CA SER A 20 -10.53 4.62 14.61
C SER A 20 -10.99 3.37 13.85
N ALA A 21 -10.51 3.21 12.61
CA ALA A 21 -10.78 2.00 11.84
C ALA A 21 -10.10 0.80 12.50
N GLY A 22 -10.86 -0.24 12.84
CA GLY A 22 -10.31 -1.46 13.47
C GLY A 22 -9.32 -2.28 12.62
N ARG A 23 -9.03 -1.86 11.38
CA ARG A 23 -7.98 -2.41 10.51
C ARG A 23 -7.40 -1.31 9.63
N THR A 24 -7.76 -1.30 8.34
CA THR A 24 -7.39 -0.25 7.40
C THR A 24 -8.52 0.77 7.28
N SER A 25 -8.21 2.07 7.19
CA SER A 25 -9.24 3.10 7.01
C SER A 25 -9.80 3.13 5.59
N LEU A 26 -8.95 3.29 4.56
CA LEU A 26 -9.33 3.21 3.14
C LEU A 26 -8.64 2.01 2.49
N ALA A 27 -9.44 1.06 2.00
CA ALA A 27 -8.93 -0.12 1.29
C ALA A 27 -9.49 -0.20 -0.14
N GLY A 28 -8.60 -0.38 -1.12
CA GLY A 28 -8.93 -0.51 -2.54
C GLY A 28 -8.43 -1.83 -3.14
N PHE A 29 -9.32 -2.57 -3.81
CA PHE A 29 -9.00 -3.86 -4.42
C PHE A 29 -9.62 -4.01 -5.80
N ASN A 30 -8.92 -4.69 -6.71
CA ASN A 30 -9.42 -5.16 -8.01
C ASN A 30 -9.97 -4.03 -8.89
N HIS A 31 -9.14 -3.16 -9.45
CA HIS A 31 -9.57 -2.00 -10.27
C HIS A 31 -10.38 -0.91 -9.53
N ALA A 32 -10.44 -0.97 -8.20
CA ALA A 32 -11.09 0.07 -7.40
C ALA A 32 -10.50 1.46 -7.67
N ARG A 33 -11.33 2.49 -7.53
CA ARG A 33 -10.94 3.90 -7.65
C ARG A 33 -11.38 4.69 -6.42
N ALA A 34 -10.49 5.46 -5.81
CA ALA A 34 -10.89 6.44 -4.80
C ALA A 34 -10.15 7.77 -4.97
N ILE A 35 -10.89 8.87 -4.83
CA ILE A 35 -10.32 10.21 -4.83
C ILE A 35 -10.68 10.86 -3.50
N LEU A 36 -9.67 11.22 -2.72
CA LEU A 36 -9.83 11.93 -1.45
C LEU A 36 -9.19 13.31 -1.55
N SER A 37 -9.93 14.33 -1.13
CA SER A 37 -9.39 15.70 -0.99
C SER A 37 -9.71 16.29 0.37
N ASP A 38 -8.76 17.01 0.95
CA ASP A 38 -8.93 17.75 2.22
C ASP A 38 -9.47 16.85 3.34
N THR A 39 -9.02 15.59 3.39
CA THR A 39 -9.57 14.54 4.26
C THR A 39 -8.51 14.07 5.25
N THR A 40 -8.94 13.84 6.49
CA THR A 40 -8.07 13.29 7.55
C THR A 40 -8.38 11.82 7.77
N ILE A 41 -7.35 11.00 7.73
CA ILE A 41 -7.36 9.59 8.11
C ILE A 41 -6.51 9.48 9.38
N ARG A 42 -7.08 9.03 10.50
CA ARG A 42 -6.30 8.84 11.73
C ARG A 42 -6.72 7.64 12.57
N ASN A 43 -5.80 7.17 13.42
CA ASN A 43 -6.05 6.08 14.37
C ASN A 43 -6.51 4.77 13.69
N ALA A 44 -6.01 4.47 12.49
CA ALA A 44 -6.25 3.16 11.88
C ALA A 44 -5.42 2.11 12.61
N ALA A 45 -6.04 1.00 13.03
CA ALA A 45 -5.34 -0.04 13.79
C ALA A 45 -4.17 -0.68 13.02
N ILE A 46 -4.22 -0.69 11.69
CA ILE A 46 -3.15 -1.24 10.83
C ILE A 46 -2.68 -0.20 9.81
N HIS A 47 -3.46 0.09 8.77
CA HIS A 47 -3.04 1.00 7.69
C HIS A 47 -4.00 2.17 7.48
N GLY A 48 -3.48 3.36 7.18
CA GLY A 48 -4.32 4.46 6.74
C GLY A 48 -4.96 4.17 5.38
N VAL A 49 -4.13 3.89 4.38
CA VAL A 49 -4.51 3.55 3.01
C VAL A 49 -3.82 2.25 2.58
N CYS A 50 -4.56 1.31 1.99
CA CYS A 50 -4.00 0.05 1.48
C CYS A 50 -4.59 -0.32 0.12
N LEU A 51 -3.74 -0.54 -0.88
CA LEU A 51 -4.13 -0.74 -2.28
C LEU A 51 -3.42 -1.94 -2.90
N ARG A 52 -4.18 -2.75 -3.64
CA ARG A 52 -3.62 -3.78 -4.51
C ARG A 52 -4.49 -4.10 -5.71
N SER A 53 -3.95 -4.90 -6.62
CA SER A 53 -4.66 -5.50 -7.76
C SER A 53 -5.31 -4.42 -8.63
N ASP A 54 -4.47 -3.56 -9.21
CA ASP A 54 -4.88 -2.50 -10.14
C ASP A 54 -5.79 -1.42 -9.54
N ALA A 55 -5.93 -1.38 -8.21
CA ALA A 55 -6.61 -0.31 -7.50
C ALA A 55 -5.81 0.99 -7.59
N ALA A 56 -6.51 2.11 -7.79
CA ALA A 56 -5.89 3.43 -7.88
C ALA A 56 -6.53 4.40 -6.88
N VAL A 57 -5.69 5.11 -6.12
CA VAL A 57 -6.13 6.15 -5.20
C VAL A 57 -5.34 7.42 -5.37
N GLU A 58 -6.08 8.52 -5.36
CA GLU A 58 -5.57 9.88 -5.43
C GLU A 58 -5.89 10.60 -4.13
N LEU A 59 -4.87 11.16 -3.49
CA LEU A 59 -4.96 11.93 -2.25
C LEU A 59 -4.46 13.34 -2.52
N GLU A 60 -5.27 14.33 -2.21
CA GLU A 60 -4.93 15.75 -2.36
C GLU A 60 -5.17 16.50 -1.06
N ARG A 61 -4.13 17.16 -0.52
CA ARG A 61 -4.20 17.89 0.77
C ARG A 61 -4.79 17.05 1.90
N CYS A 62 -4.49 15.76 1.92
CA CYS A 62 -4.96 14.83 2.95
C CYS A 62 -3.94 14.69 4.08
N THR A 63 -4.42 14.36 5.27
CA THR A 63 -3.56 13.97 6.40
C THR A 63 -3.79 12.51 6.75
N ILE A 64 -2.72 11.74 6.87
CA ILE A 64 -2.72 10.37 7.38
C ILE A 64 -1.90 10.38 8.66
N ALA A 65 -2.55 10.14 9.80
CA ALA A 65 -1.95 10.27 11.12
C ALA A 65 -2.13 8.99 11.96
N ASP A 66 -1.20 8.73 12.87
CA ASP A 66 -1.39 7.83 14.01
C ASP A 66 -1.89 6.42 13.62
N CYS A 67 -1.39 5.89 12.51
CA CYS A 67 -1.73 4.54 12.04
C CYS A 67 -0.79 3.50 12.65
N GLY A 68 -1.33 2.36 13.07
CA GLY A 68 -0.59 1.35 13.84
C GLY A 68 0.63 0.77 13.11
N ASP A 69 0.53 0.55 11.81
CA ASP A 69 1.60 -0.03 10.99
C ASP A 69 2.11 0.97 9.92
N ARG A 70 1.31 1.23 8.87
CA ARG A 70 1.73 2.13 7.76
C ARG A 70 0.70 3.23 7.53
N GLY A 71 1.15 4.40 7.10
CA GLY A 71 0.26 5.45 6.62
C GLY A 71 -0.36 5.06 5.29
N ALA A 72 0.47 4.72 4.30
CA ALA A 72 0.03 4.25 3.00
C ALA A 72 0.84 3.05 2.50
N TYR A 73 0.14 2.02 2.02
CA TYR A 73 0.75 0.83 1.45
C TYR A 73 0.14 0.51 0.08
N VAL A 74 0.98 0.48 -0.94
CA VAL A 74 0.60 0.16 -2.32
C VAL A 74 1.45 -0.99 -2.82
N TYR A 75 0.80 -2.06 -3.30
CA TYR A 75 1.50 -3.25 -3.78
C TYR A 75 0.73 -3.94 -4.90
N GLU A 76 1.34 -4.95 -5.56
CA GLU A 76 0.66 -5.80 -6.56
C GLU A 76 -0.14 -4.98 -7.60
N ARG A 77 0.55 -4.12 -8.37
CA ARG A 77 -0.06 -3.21 -9.38
C ARG A 77 -0.97 -2.10 -8.84
N GLY A 78 -0.98 -1.86 -7.54
CA GLY A 78 -1.64 -0.68 -6.99
C GLY A 78 -1.02 0.62 -7.51
N SER A 79 -1.83 1.68 -7.56
CA SER A 79 -1.39 3.03 -7.92
C SER A 79 -1.80 4.03 -6.85
N LEU A 80 -0.83 4.72 -6.27
CA LEU A 80 -1.05 5.78 -5.28
C LEU A 80 -0.48 7.10 -5.78
N SER A 81 -1.31 8.14 -5.80
CA SER A 81 -0.89 9.52 -6.04
C SER A 81 -1.19 10.38 -4.82
N MET A 82 -0.20 11.12 -4.34
CA MET A 82 -0.30 12.01 -3.19
C MET A 82 0.23 13.38 -3.55
N ILE A 83 -0.59 14.42 -3.32
CA ILE A 83 -0.22 15.81 -3.60
C ILE A 83 -0.54 16.68 -2.39
N GLY A 84 0.46 17.36 -1.83
CA GLY A 84 0.26 18.26 -0.70
C GLY A 84 -0.17 17.55 0.59
N CYS A 85 0.15 16.26 0.74
CA CYS A 85 -0.30 15.45 1.86
C CYS A 85 0.69 15.46 3.04
N LEU A 86 0.17 15.16 4.22
CA LEU A 86 0.96 14.90 5.43
C LEU A 86 0.78 13.43 5.86
N VAL A 87 1.89 12.73 6.09
CA VAL A 87 1.92 11.40 6.73
C VAL A 87 2.77 11.49 7.99
N THR A 88 2.16 11.19 9.14
CA THR A 88 2.81 11.37 10.44
C THR A 88 2.33 10.38 11.50
N GLY A 89 3.10 10.17 12.57
CA GLY A 89 2.68 9.42 13.74
C GLY A 89 2.48 7.91 13.53
N THR A 90 2.95 7.33 12.42
CA THR A 90 2.82 5.87 12.26
C THR A 90 3.61 5.15 13.36
N CYS A 91 3.03 4.14 14.00
CA CYS A 91 3.54 3.66 15.29
C CYS A 91 4.64 2.58 15.16
N SER A 92 4.67 1.85 14.04
CA SER A 92 5.59 0.73 13.89
C SER A 92 7.03 1.20 13.62
N PRO A 93 8.03 0.70 14.37
CA PRO A 93 9.42 1.11 14.20
C PRO A 93 10.15 0.46 13.03
N THR A 94 9.61 -0.64 12.49
CA THR A 94 10.29 -1.45 11.46
C THR A 94 9.64 -1.33 10.10
N THR A 95 8.44 -0.74 10.02
CA THR A 95 7.69 -0.64 8.77
C THR A 95 7.61 0.79 8.28
N PRO A 96 7.50 1.00 6.95
CA PRO A 96 7.62 2.32 6.38
C PRO A 96 6.29 3.07 6.49
N ALA A 97 6.33 4.39 6.73
CA ALA A 97 5.14 5.22 6.76
C ALA A 97 4.43 5.25 5.38
N VAL A 98 5.21 5.32 4.30
CA VAL A 98 4.74 5.12 2.93
C VAL A 98 5.56 4.00 2.27
N HIS A 99 4.87 2.94 1.85
CA HIS A 99 5.51 1.78 1.25
C HIS A 99 4.92 1.47 -0.11
N ALA A 100 5.78 1.44 -1.14
CA ALA A 100 5.44 0.88 -2.44
C ALA A 100 6.22 -0.40 -2.67
N ARG A 101 5.50 -1.50 -2.94
CA ARG A 101 6.11 -2.80 -3.21
C ARG A 101 5.70 -3.32 -4.58
N GLY A 102 6.68 -3.71 -5.39
CA GLY A 102 6.47 -4.33 -6.68
C GLY A 102 5.86 -5.73 -6.59
N VAL A 103 5.52 -6.29 -7.74
CA VAL A 103 5.29 -7.75 -7.86
C VAL A 103 6.64 -8.46 -7.75
N GLN A 104 6.68 -9.62 -7.10
CA GLN A 104 7.92 -10.38 -6.92
C GLN A 104 8.11 -11.34 -8.09
N ALA A 105 9.35 -11.59 -8.52
CA ALA A 105 9.66 -12.49 -9.64
C ALA A 105 9.07 -13.91 -9.52
N LYS A 106 8.78 -14.37 -8.30
CA LYS A 106 8.17 -15.68 -8.01
C LYS A 106 6.66 -15.75 -8.24
N ASP A 107 5.99 -14.60 -8.38
CA ASP A 107 4.56 -14.56 -8.66
C ASP A 107 4.33 -14.85 -10.16
N ASP A 108 3.22 -15.48 -10.53
CA ASP A 108 2.91 -15.74 -11.95
C ASP A 108 2.64 -14.41 -12.69
N VAL A 109 3.70 -13.87 -13.30
CA VAL A 109 3.74 -12.53 -13.90
C VAL A 109 3.24 -12.59 -15.34
N THR A 110 1.94 -12.81 -15.53
CA THR A 110 1.28 -12.61 -16.83
C THR A 110 0.72 -11.18 -16.92
N GLY A 111 1.39 -10.29 -17.66
CA GLY A 111 0.90 -8.92 -17.95
C GLY A 111 1.69 -7.76 -17.30
N PRO A 112 1.17 -6.51 -17.39
CA PRO A 112 1.84 -5.33 -16.85
C PRO A 112 1.79 -5.34 -15.31
N ASN A 113 2.92 -5.60 -14.66
CA ASN A 113 2.98 -5.87 -13.22
C ASN A 113 3.59 -4.73 -12.38
N THR A 114 3.41 -3.50 -12.86
CA THR A 114 4.05 -2.33 -12.29
C THR A 114 3.16 -1.64 -11.25
N CYS A 115 3.62 -1.62 -10.00
CA CYS A 115 3.11 -0.74 -8.95
C CYS A 115 3.50 0.71 -9.25
N ARG A 116 2.66 1.69 -8.90
CA ARG A 116 2.92 3.11 -9.16
C ARG A 116 2.80 3.94 -7.89
N LEU A 117 3.83 4.74 -7.62
CA LEU A 117 3.86 5.69 -6.51
C LEU A 117 4.19 7.10 -7.00
N SER A 118 3.31 8.06 -6.78
CA SER A 118 3.59 9.48 -7.02
C SER A 118 3.39 10.25 -5.72
N ILE A 119 4.43 10.94 -5.25
CA ILE A 119 4.39 11.78 -4.05
C ILE A 119 4.97 13.13 -4.42
N VAL A 120 4.15 14.17 -4.32
CA VAL A 120 4.51 15.53 -4.76
C VAL A 120 4.10 16.56 -3.71
N ASP A 121 5.04 17.42 -3.33
CA ASP A 121 4.82 18.50 -2.36
C ASP A 121 4.26 17.97 -1.00
N CYS A 122 4.65 16.76 -0.60
CA CYS A 122 4.17 16.10 0.62
C CYS A 122 5.20 16.16 1.77
N LYS A 123 4.71 15.94 3.00
CA LYS A 123 5.52 15.77 4.20
C LYS A 123 5.31 14.36 4.78
N VAL A 124 6.37 13.61 4.97
CA VAL A 124 6.37 12.29 5.62
C VAL A 124 7.31 12.36 6.82
N ILE A 125 6.78 12.71 7.98
CA ILE A 125 7.59 13.12 9.14
C ILE A 125 7.01 12.64 10.46
N GLY A 126 7.85 12.45 11.48
CA GLY A 126 7.44 12.04 12.83
C GLY A 126 6.88 10.63 12.84
N ASN A 127 7.45 9.72 12.06
CA ASN A 127 7.01 8.34 11.95
C ASN A 127 7.95 7.42 12.74
N GLY A 128 7.42 6.35 13.33
CA GLY A 128 8.20 5.43 14.17
C GLY A 128 9.27 4.66 13.39
N GLY A 129 8.98 4.32 12.13
CA GLY A 129 9.86 3.59 11.22
C GLY A 129 10.32 4.44 10.02
N PRO A 130 10.89 3.80 8.98
CA PRO A 130 11.32 4.49 7.77
C PRO A 130 10.22 5.36 7.16
N GLY A 131 10.56 6.52 6.60
CA GLY A 131 9.57 7.42 6.02
C GLY A 131 8.97 6.87 4.72
N ILE A 132 9.77 6.84 3.66
CA ILE A 132 9.35 6.33 2.35
C ILE A 132 10.27 5.19 1.94
N VAL A 133 9.70 4.02 1.67
CA VAL A 133 10.42 2.86 1.14
C VAL A 133 9.80 2.44 -0.18
N ILE A 134 10.66 2.20 -1.17
CA ILE A 134 10.29 1.58 -2.45
C ILE A 134 11.01 0.24 -2.54
N GLU A 135 10.23 -0.83 -2.43
CA GLU A 135 10.67 -2.21 -2.59
C GLU A 135 10.42 -2.62 -4.05
N ASN A 136 11.47 -2.54 -4.85
CA ASN A 136 11.45 -2.75 -6.30
C ASN A 136 12.12 -4.07 -6.66
N ASP A 137 11.71 -4.63 -7.79
CA ASP A 137 12.31 -5.80 -8.43
C ASP A 137 12.36 -5.52 -9.94
N VAL A 138 13.15 -6.28 -10.70
CA VAL A 138 13.30 -6.13 -12.15
C VAL A 138 12.88 -7.42 -12.83
N ILE A 139 11.74 -7.39 -13.53
CA ILE A 139 11.20 -8.55 -14.25
C ILE A 139 11.21 -8.26 -15.74
N ASN A 140 11.87 -9.13 -16.52
CA ASN A 140 12.05 -8.96 -17.97
C ASN A 140 12.64 -7.59 -18.35
N GLY A 141 13.61 -7.12 -17.54
CA GLY A 141 14.27 -5.82 -17.74
C GLY A 141 13.41 -4.60 -17.42
N LYS A 142 12.32 -4.76 -16.67
CA LYS A 142 11.42 -3.67 -16.28
C LYS A 142 11.24 -3.63 -14.76
N ASP A 143 11.33 -2.42 -14.20
CA ASP A 143 11.02 -2.17 -12.80
C ASP A 143 9.57 -2.54 -12.48
N THR A 144 9.38 -3.22 -11.36
CA THR A 144 8.07 -3.60 -10.82
C THR A 144 7.45 -2.46 -10.02
N VAL A 145 8.20 -1.39 -9.74
CA VAL A 145 7.69 -0.12 -9.19
C VAL A 145 8.15 1.06 -10.05
N THR A 146 7.17 1.84 -10.54
CA THR A 146 7.43 3.17 -11.08
C THR A 146 7.14 4.22 -10.02
N HIS A 147 8.00 5.22 -9.91
CA HIS A 147 7.87 6.25 -8.90
C HIS A 147 8.05 7.67 -9.46
N LYS A 148 7.46 8.65 -8.77
CA LYS A 148 7.68 10.08 -8.98
C LYS A 148 7.71 10.77 -7.63
N LEU A 149 8.88 11.22 -7.19
CA LEU A 149 9.06 11.93 -5.93
C LEU A 149 9.55 13.35 -6.23
N ARG A 150 8.82 14.38 -5.79
CA ARG A 150 9.16 15.78 -6.07
C ARG A 150 8.81 16.68 -4.89
N ASN A 151 9.76 17.52 -4.47
CA ASN A 151 9.56 18.53 -3.42
C ASN A 151 8.98 17.97 -2.10
N ASN A 152 9.38 16.75 -1.74
CA ASN A 152 8.90 16.12 -0.52
C ASN A 152 9.83 16.41 0.64
N THR A 153 9.27 16.59 1.83
CA THR A 153 10.04 16.59 3.08
C THR A 153 9.86 15.24 3.75
N CYS A 154 10.96 14.57 4.03
CA CYS A 154 10.98 13.31 4.77
C CYS A 154 12.00 13.45 5.90
N ASP A 155 11.66 13.00 7.10
CA ASP A 155 12.58 13.03 8.27
C ASP A 155 13.71 12.00 8.16
N SER A 156 13.53 11.02 7.28
CA SER A 156 14.46 9.96 6.94
C SER A 156 14.70 9.95 5.41
N PRO A 157 15.87 9.47 4.95
CA PRO A 157 16.11 9.28 3.52
C PRO A 157 15.07 8.35 2.89
N VAL A 158 14.75 8.55 1.62
CA VAL A 158 13.98 7.58 0.85
C VAL A 158 14.84 6.33 0.68
N GLU A 159 14.32 5.19 1.10
CA GLU A 159 15.00 3.92 1.02
C GLU A 159 14.58 3.13 -0.22
N TRP A 160 15.58 2.55 -0.87
CA TRP A 160 15.41 1.65 -2.00
C TRP A 160 15.77 0.24 -1.55
N ARG A 161 14.84 -0.69 -1.70
CA ARG A 161 15.04 -2.08 -1.32
C ARG A 161 14.81 -2.97 -2.53
N GLU A 162 15.69 -3.92 -2.72
CA GLU A 162 15.42 -5.06 -3.59
C GLU A 162 14.56 -6.04 -2.79
N SER A 163 13.60 -6.69 -3.45
CA SER A 163 12.92 -7.83 -2.84
C SER A 163 13.98 -8.89 -2.53
N PRO A 164 14.07 -9.41 -1.30
CA PRO A 164 15.02 -10.48 -1.02
C PRO A 164 14.76 -11.64 -1.98
N ASP A 165 15.82 -12.18 -2.59
CA ASP A 165 15.81 -13.44 -3.32
C ASP A 165 15.34 -14.54 -2.36
N VAL A 166 14.02 -14.71 -2.24
CA VAL A 166 13.45 -15.89 -1.62
C VAL A 166 13.57 -16.96 -2.69
N GLY A 167 14.73 -17.62 -2.75
CA GLY A 167 14.93 -18.82 -3.53
C GLY A 167 13.68 -19.68 -3.38
N ILE A 168 13.14 -20.11 -4.52
CA ILE A 168 11.87 -20.83 -4.67
C ILE A 168 11.66 -21.72 -3.45
N ALA A 169 10.78 -21.30 -2.54
CA ALA A 169 10.32 -22.21 -1.51
C ALA A 169 9.58 -23.31 -2.27
N ASP A 170 10.06 -24.55 -2.12
CA ASP A 170 9.41 -25.72 -2.70
C ASP A 170 7.89 -25.61 -2.53
N PRO A 171 7.09 -25.88 -3.59
CA PRO A 171 5.65 -25.85 -3.47
C PRO A 171 5.26 -26.79 -2.31
N LEU A 172 4.48 -26.25 -1.37
CA LEU A 172 3.90 -27.03 -0.29
C LEU A 172 3.31 -28.31 -0.89
N PRO A 173 3.63 -29.50 -0.34
CA PRO A 173 3.10 -30.75 -0.87
C PRO A 173 1.56 -30.65 -0.89
N PRO A 174 0.90 -31.17 -1.94
CA PRO A 174 -0.54 -31.08 -2.07
C PRO A 174 -1.19 -31.64 -0.79
N SER A 175 -2.04 -30.82 -0.19
CA SER A 175 -2.83 -31.19 0.98
C SER A 175 -3.57 -32.49 0.70
N PHE A 176 -3.25 -33.54 1.45
CA PHE A 176 -4.01 -34.78 1.43
C PHE A 176 -5.49 -34.48 1.70
N GLY A 177 -6.35 -34.85 0.76
CA GLY A 177 -7.79 -34.80 0.94
C GLY A 177 -8.17 -35.62 2.17
N LEU A 178 -8.86 -34.99 3.11
CA LEU A 178 -9.59 -35.71 4.14
C LEU A 178 -10.74 -36.45 3.44
N SER A 179 -10.50 -37.73 3.16
CA SER A 179 -11.54 -38.68 2.82
C SER A 179 -12.48 -38.81 4.02
N SER A 180 -13.71 -38.34 3.85
CA SER A 180 -14.82 -38.68 4.73
C SER A 180 -15.17 -40.15 4.51
N THR A 181 -14.77 -41.02 5.42
CA THR A 181 -15.41 -42.34 5.55
C THR A 181 -16.57 -42.23 6.52
N GLU A 182 -17.76 -42.35 5.94
CA GLU A 182 -19.03 -42.57 6.63
C GLU A 182 -18.92 -43.74 7.61
N THR A 183 -19.50 -43.53 8.79
CA THR A 183 -19.75 -44.57 9.77
C THR A 183 -21.12 -45.18 9.44
N THR A 184 -21.16 -46.47 9.12
CA THR A 184 -22.36 -47.29 9.23
C THR A 184 -22.00 -48.56 9.99
#